data_AF-A0ABD5S4P6-F1
#
_entry.id   AF-A0ABD5S4P6-F1
#
_cell.length_a   1.000
_cell.length_b   1.000
_cell.length_c   1.000
_cell.angle_alpha   90.00
_cell.angle_beta   90.00
_cell.angle_gamma   90.00
#
_symmetry.space_group_name_H-M   'P 1'
#
loop_
_entity.id
_entity.type
_entity.pdbx_description
1 polymer ?
#
loop_
_entity_poly.entity_id
_entity_poly.type
_entity_poly.pdbx_seq_one_letter_code
_entity_poly.pdbx_strand_id
1 'polypeptide(L)'
;RINLRYGTPHVALGMAGGPIVVLAATGRVEILAEVASFLHLVLYGLLCVSLVALRRDEPEWYDPDFRTPGYPVVPVLGALASFALIGFMQPASQLIGAAMMVVSAGWYYYYARDVRLKGAL
;
A
#
# COMPACT_ATOMS: atom_id res chain seq x y z
N ARG A 1 21.17 -0.29 7.08
CA ARG A 1 22.12 -1.15 7.83
C ARG A 1 21.47 -1.52 9.16
N ILE A 2 21.49 -2.80 9.53
CA ILE A 2 20.90 -3.32 10.77
C ILE A 2 21.96 -3.22 11.86
N ASN A 3 21.60 -2.71 13.04
CA ASN A 3 22.51 -2.70 14.19
C ASN A 3 22.43 -4.05 14.88
N LEU A 4 23.56 -4.77 14.94
CA LEU A 4 23.67 -6.15 15.41
C LEU A 4 23.37 -6.33 16.92
N ARG A 5 23.19 -5.24 17.68
CA ARG A 5 23.01 -5.30 19.15
C ARG A 5 21.55 -5.34 19.61
N TYR A 6 20.61 -4.81 18.83
CA TYR A 6 19.18 -4.72 19.22
C TYR A 6 18.23 -5.30 18.17
N GLY A 7 18.72 -5.72 17.00
CA GLY A 7 17.88 -6.25 15.91
C GLY A 7 16.93 -5.22 15.28
N THR A 8 16.78 -4.03 15.89
CA THR A 8 15.92 -2.96 15.39
C THR A 8 16.61 -2.18 14.26
N PRO A 9 15.96 -2.04 13.10
CA PRO A 9 16.50 -1.30 11.97
C PRO A 9 16.38 0.21 12.21
N HIS A 10 17.30 0.79 12.99
CA HIS A 10 17.25 2.21 13.37
C HIS A 10 17.29 3.16 12.17
N VAL A 11 17.98 2.77 11.08
CA VAL A 11 18.00 3.55 9.84
C VAL A 11 16.62 3.56 9.18
N ALA A 12 15.88 2.45 9.18
CA ALA A 12 14.53 2.40 8.63
C ALA A 12 13.55 3.20 9.50
N LEU A 13 13.68 3.11 10.83
CA LEU A 13 12.85 3.86 11.77
C LEU A 13 13.10 5.37 11.67
N GLY A 14 14.36 5.80 11.53
CA GLY A 14 14.70 7.20 11.32
C GLY A 14 14.24 7.73 9.97
N MET A 15 14.31 6.93 8.90
CA MET A 15 13.82 7.32 7.58
C MET A 15 12.29 7.42 7.53
N ALA A 16 11.58 6.55 8.23
CA ALA A 16 10.11 6.60 8.30
C ALA A 16 9.65 7.71 9.26
N GLY A 17 10.26 7.80 10.45
CA GLY A 17 9.88 8.75 11.49
C GLY A 17 10.31 10.19 11.22
N GLY A 18 11.43 10.40 10.54
CA GLY A 18 11.97 11.75 10.27
C GLY A 18 11.00 12.66 9.52
N PRO A 19 10.49 12.25 8.35
CA PRO A 19 9.48 13.02 7.60
C PRO A 19 8.21 13.28 8.43
N ILE A 20 7.76 12.28 9.20
CA ILE A 20 6.57 12.38 10.06
C ILE A 20 6.77 13.49 11.11
N VAL A 21 7.92 13.53 11.78
CA VAL A 21 8.23 14.54 12.81
C VAL A 21 8.34 15.94 12.20
N VAL A 22 8.96 16.08 11.03
CA VAL A 22 9.07 17.38 10.33
C VAL A 22 7.69 17.90 9.92
N LEU A 23 6.84 17.04 9.37
CA LEU A 23 5.50 17.40 8.93
C LEU A 23 4.57 17.70 10.11
N ALA A 24 4.71 16.95 11.21
CA ALA A 24 4.01 17.22 12.48
C ALA A 24 4.42 18.58 13.07
N ALA A 25 5.71 18.91 13.08
CA ALA A 25 6.21 20.20 13.55
C ALA A 25 5.73 21.39 12.70
N THR A 26 5.46 21.16 11.41
CA THR A 26 4.98 22.19 10.47
C THR A 26 3.45 22.43 10.57
N GLY A 27 2.73 21.64 11.38
CA GLY A 27 1.28 21.77 11.58
C GLY A 27 0.44 21.33 10.38
N ARG A 28 1.05 20.72 9.35
CA ARG A 28 0.39 20.22 8.13
C ARG A 28 0.08 18.73 8.24
N VAL A 29 -0.41 18.29 9.40
CA VAL A 29 -0.67 16.86 9.69
C VAL A 29 -1.77 16.30 8.80
N GLU A 30 -2.69 17.15 8.37
CA GLU A 30 -3.83 16.81 7.50
C GLU A 30 -3.36 16.24 6.15
N ILE A 31 -2.39 16.87 5.49
CA ILE A 31 -1.84 16.36 4.22
C ILE A 31 -1.14 15.01 4.42
N LEU A 32 -0.45 14.83 5.55
CA LEU A 32 0.23 13.57 5.84
C LEU A 32 -0.78 12.43 6.03
N ALA A 33 -1.85 12.70 6.79
CA ALA A 33 -2.94 11.75 7.01
C ALA A 33 -3.64 11.42 5.69
N GLU A 34 -3.92 12.42 4.85
CA GLU A 34 -4.66 12.24 3.61
C GLU A 34 -3.87 11.41 2.59
N VAL A 35 -2.56 11.66 2.46
CA VAL A 35 -1.67 10.85 1.60
C VAL A 35 -1.57 9.40 2.10
N ALA A 36 -1.46 9.20 3.43
CA ALA A 36 -1.44 7.86 4.00
C ALA A 36 -2.75 7.12 3.73
N SER A 37 -3.90 7.78 3.93
CA SER A 37 -5.22 7.21 3.64
C SER A 37 -5.40 6.89 2.16
N PHE A 38 -4.92 7.73 1.24
CA PHE A 38 -4.95 7.46 -0.19
C PHE A 38 -4.19 6.17 -0.55
N LEU A 39 -2.95 6.02 -0.05
CA LEU A 39 -2.17 4.81 -0.29
C LEU A 39 -2.86 3.56 0.26
N HIS A 40 -3.45 3.66 1.46
CA HIS A 40 -4.21 2.56 2.06
C HIS A 40 -5.47 2.23 1.27
N LEU A 41 -6.24 3.22 0.82
CA LEU A 41 -7.44 3.01 0.00
C LEU A 41 -7.11 2.27 -1.29
N VAL A 42 -6.00 2.64 -1.96
CA VAL A 42 -5.59 1.94 -3.18
C VAL A 42 -5.12 0.53 -2.86
N LEU A 43 -4.37 0.33 -1.76
CA LEU A 43 -4.00 -1.01 -1.29
C LEU A 43 -5.25 -1.88 -1.04
N TYR A 44 -6.25 -1.36 -0.33
CA TYR A 44 -7.50 -2.09 -0.06
C TYR A 44 -8.29 -2.37 -1.33
N GLY A 45 -8.34 -1.41 -2.27
CA GLY A 45 -8.94 -1.61 -3.58
C GLY A 45 -8.27 -2.74 -4.37
N LEU A 46 -6.94 -2.73 -4.46
CA LEU A 46 -6.18 -3.81 -5.11
C LEU A 46 -6.34 -5.14 -4.38
N LEU A 47 -6.31 -5.16 -3.05
CA LEU A 47 -6.53 -6.40 -2.27
C LEU A 47 -7.89 -7.02 -2.57
N CYS A 48 -8.94 -6.21 -2.66
CA CYS A 48 -10.27 -6.69 -3.04
C CYS A 48 -10.29 -7.27 -4.47
N VAL A 49 -9.65 -6.60 -5.42
CA VAL A 49 -9.52 -7.09 -6.81
C VAL A 49 -8.70 -8.37 -6.88
N SER A 50 -7.56 -8.45 -6.18
CA SER A 50 -6.69 -9.62 -6.11
C SER A 50 -7.43 -10.82 -5.49
N LEU A 51 -8.26 -10.60 -4.46
CA LEU A 51 -9.08 -11.65 -3.88
C LEU A 51 -10.07 -12.21 -4.91
N VAL A 52 -10.74 -11.34 -5.66
CA VAL A 52 -11.66 -11.75 -6.73
C VAL A 52 -10.94 -12.51 -7.84
N ALA A 53 -9.75 -12.05 -8.25
CA ALA A 53 -8.94 -12.71 -9.26
C ALA A 53 -8.48 -14.11 -8.80
N LEU A 54 -7.94 -14.21 -7.58
CA LEU A 54 -7.45 -15.46 -7.00
C LEU A 54 -8.57 -16.50 -6.83
N ARG A 55 -9.78 -16.04 -6.49
CA ARG A 55 -10.96 -16.91 -6.42
C ARG A 55 -11.62 -17.20 -7.77
N ARG A 56 -11.29 -16.48 -8.84
CA ARG A 56 -11.80 -16.77 -10.18
C ARG A 56 -10.95 -17.85 -10.86
N ASP A 57 -9.64 -17.82 -10.64
CA ASP A 57 -8.71 -18.79 -11.22
C ASP A 57 -8.56 -20.06 -10.37
N GLU A 58 -9.05 -20.07 -9.11
CA GLU A 58 -9.00 -21.18 -8.14
C GLU A 58 -7.75 -22.08 -8.28
N PRO A 59 -6.52 -21.54 -8.04
CA PRO A 59 -5.32 -22.35 -8.18
C PRO A 59 -5.29 -23.49 -7.16
N GLU A 60 -4.82 -24.68 -7.56
CA GLU A 60 -4.85 -25.89 -6.72
C GLU A 60 -4.12 -25.77 -5.38
N TRP A 61 -3.18 -24.83 -5.25
CA TRP A 61 -2.46 -24.56 -3.99
C TRP A 61 -3.22 -23.65 -3.02
N TYR A 62 -4.33 -23.04 -3.45
CA TYR A 62 -5.07 -22.04 -2.67
C TYR A 62 -6.29 -22.67 -1.97
N ASP A 63 -6.08 -23.13 -0.74
CA ASP A 63 -7.14 -23.63 0.14
C ASP A 63 -7.39 -22.66 1.31
N PRO A 64 -8.37 -21.74 1.20
CA PRO A 64 -8.64 -20.75 2.23
C PRO A 64 -9.48 -21.32 3.38
N ASP A 65 -8.90 -21.33 4.59
CA ASP A 65 -9.57 -21.70 5.86
C ASP A 65 -10.77 -20.79 6.19
N PHE A 66 -10.75 -19.54 5.73
CA PHE A 66 -11.82 -18.57 5.96
C PHE A 66 -12.48 -18.14 4.65
N ARG A 67 -13.79 -18.43 4.53
CA ARG A 67 -14.62 -17.93 3.42
C ARG A 67 -15.40 -16.71 3.87
N THR A 68 -15.13 -15.57 3.23
CA THR A 68 -15.95 -14.35 3.35
C THR A 68 -17.44 -14.63 3.10
N PRO A 69 -18.32 -14.34 4.08
CA PRO A 69 -19.76 -14.45 3.89
C PRO A 69 -20.22 -13.40 2.87
N GLY A 70 -20.98 -13.81 1.85
CA GLY A 70 -21.46 -12.90 0.80
C GLY A 70 -20.49 -12.66 -0.37
N TYR A 71 -19.55 -13.58 -0.62
CA TYR A 71 -18.80 -13.59 -1.86
C TYR A 71 -19.72 -13.79 -3.08
N PRO A 72 -19.59 -13.03 -4.18
CA PRO A 72 -18.56 -12.02 -4.51
C PRO A 72 -18.94 -10.56 -4.19
N VAL A 73 -20.11 -10.30 -3.61
CA VAL A 73 -20.66 -8.95 -3.44
C VAL A 73 -19.81 -8.10 -2.49
N VAL A 74 -19.35 -8.68 -1.38
CA VAL A 74 -18.55 -7.96 -0.36
C VAL A 74 -17.23 -7.40 -0.93
N PRO A 75 -16.35 -8.19 -1.58
CA PRO A 75 -15.11 -7.65 -2.13
C PRO A 75 -15.34 -6.71 -3.32
N VAL A 76 -16.39 -6.91 -4.13
CA VAL A 76 -16.71 -5.99 -5.22
C VAL A 76 -17.17 -4.63 -4.68
N LEU A 77 -18.04 -4.62 -3.67
CA LEU A 77 -18.43 -3.39 -2.97
C LEU A 77 -17.24 -2.75 -2.25
N GLY A 78 -16.35 -3.54 -1.65
CA GLY A 78 -15.12 -3.05 -1.03
C GLY A 78 -14.18 -2.37 -2.02
N ALA A 79 -13.97 -2.98 -3.19
CA ALA A 79 -13.21 -2.37 -4.28
C ALA A 79 -13.87 -1.08 -4.76
N LEU A 80 -15.16 -1.12 -5.08
CA LEU A 80 -15.92 0.05 -5.54
C LEU A 80 -15.92 1.18 -4.51
N ALA A 81 -16.14 0.87 -3.23
CA ALA A 81 -16.11 1.85 -2.15
C ALA A 81 -14.73 2.46 -1.98
N SER A 82 -13.66 1.67 -2.08
CA SER A 82 -12.29 2.16 -1.99
C SER A 82 -11.95 3.12 -3.13
N PHE A 83 -12.32 2.76 -4.38
CA PHE A 83 -12.13 3.63 -5.55
C PHE A 83 -13.05 4.87 -5.52
N ALA A 84 -14.28 4.73 -5.04
CA ALA A 84 -15.21 5.85 -4.91
C ALA A 84 -14.72 6.86 -3.86
N LEU A 85 -14.25 6.39 -2.69
CA LEU A 85 -13.71 7.26 -1.64
C LEU A 85 -12.50 8.06 -2.12
N ILE A 86 -11.64 7.45 -2.94
CA ILE A 86 -10.53 8.17 -3.56
C ILE A 86 -11.06 9.37 -4.36
N GLY A 87 -12.13 9.20 -5.12
CA GLY A 87 -12.75 10.26 -5.92
C GLY A 87 -13.35 11.41 -5.09
N PHE A 88 -13.72 11.17 -3.83
CA PHE A 88 -14.23 12.19 -2.91
C PHE A 88 -13.13 12.96 -2.16
N MET A 89 -11.87 12.54 -2.22
CA MET A 89 -10.75 13.24 -1.55
C MET A 89 -10.40 14.56 -2.24
N GLN A 90 -9.72 15.47 -1.52
CA GLN A 90 -9.32 16.74 -2.09
C GLN A 90 -8.37 16.53 -3.29
N PRO A 91 -8.53 17.31 -4.37
CA PRO A 91 -7.70 17.15 -5.57
C PRO A 91 -6.21 17.40 -5.29
N ALA A 92 -5.88 18.25 -4.31
CA ALA A 92 -4.50 18.46 -3.88
C ALA A 92 -3.85 17.16 -3.34
N SER A 93 -4.60 16.40 -2.54
CA SER A 93 -4.10 15.18 -1.90
C SER A 93 -4.11 13.98 -2.84
N GLN A 94 -5.07 13.91 -3.77
CA GLN A 94 -5.00 12.98 -4.89
C GLN A 94 -3.73 13.20 -5.73
N LEU A 95 -3.36 14.47 -5.99
CA LEU A 95 -2.20 14.81 -6.82
C LEU A 95 -0.89 14.45 -6.12
N ILE A 96 -0.77 14.71 -4.81
CA ILE A 96 0.40 14.32 -4.01
C ILE A 96 0.48 12.79 -3.88
N GLY A 97 -0.65 12.11 -3.60
CA GLY A 97 -0.71 10.65 -3.52
C GLY A 97 -0.34 9.97 -4.83
N ALA A 98 -0.85 10.48 -5.96
CA ALA A 98 -0.49 10.01 -7.30
C ALA A 98 1.00 10.28 -7.61
N ALA A 99 1.52 11.46 -7.25
CA ALA A 99 2.94 11.75 -7.41
C ALA A 99 3.82 10.78 -6.60
N MET A 100 3.45 10.47 -5.35
CA MET A 100 4.14 9.47 -4.54
C MET A 100 4.04 8.07 -5.14
N MET A 101 2.89 7.68 -5.70
CA MET A 101 2.78 6.42 -6.44
C MET A 101 3.71 6.36 -7.65
N VAL A 102 3.77 7.42 -8.44
CA VAL A 102 4.66 7.48 -9.60
C VAL A 102 6.12 7.44 -9.17
N VAL A 103 6.50 8.15 -8.10
CA VAL A 103 7.86 8.09 -7.54
C VAL A 103 8.18 6.68 -7.05
N SER A 104 7.25 6.03 -6.34
CA SER A 104 7.44 4.67 -5.84
C SER A 104 7.52 3.64 -6.98
N ALA A 105 6.69 3.78 -8.01
CA ALA A 105 6.73 2.94 -9.20
C ALA A 105 8.02 3.17 -10.00
N GLY A 106 8.42 4.43 -10.17
CA GLY A 106 9.69 4.80 -10.79
C GLY A 106 10.89 4.22 -10.04
N TRP A 107 10.86 4.27 -8.70
CA TRP A 107 11.87 3.62 -7.86
C TRP A 107 11.88 2.11 -8.04
N TYR A 108 10.71 1.47 -8.11
CA TYR A 108 10.61 0.04 -8.41
C TYR A 108 11.21 -0.29 -9.78
N TYR A 109 10.87 0.45 -10.84
CA TYR A 109 11.43 0.21 -12.17
C TYR A 109 12.95 0.46 -12.24
N TYR A 110 13.45 1.47 -11.51
CA TYR A 110 14.86 1.84 -11.51
C TYR A 110 15.72 0.91 -10.65
N TYR A 111 15.24 0.52 -9.47
CA TYR A 111 16.02 -0.26 -8.50
C TYR A 111 15.58 -1.73 -8.43
N ALA A 112 14.28 -2.01 -8.37
CA ALA A 112 13.78 -3.36 -8.12
C ALA A 112 13.78 -4.26 -9.37
N ARG A 113 13.86 -3.71 -10.59
CA ARG A 113 13.96 -4.51 -11.82
C ARG A 113 15.27 -5.28 -11.94
N ASP A 114 16.36 -4.76 -11.37
CA ASP A 114 17.69 -5.40 -11.38
C ASP A 114 17.98 -6.24 -10.13
N VAL A 115 17.08 -6.24 -9.14
CA VAL A 115 17.21 -7.12 -7.96
C VAL A 115 16.65 -8.50 -8.32
N ARG A 116 17.51 -9.32 -8.95
CA ARG A 116 17.31 -10.78 -8.97
C ARG A 116 17.25 -11.25 -7.51
N LEU A 117 16.09 -11.78 -7.11
CA LEU A 117 15.95 -12.56 -5.88
C LEU A 117 17.04 -13.64 -5.87
N LYS A 118 18.04 -13.48 -4.99
CA LYS A 118 19.04 -14.54 -4.73
C LYS A 118 18.31 -15.64 -3.96
N GLY A 119 17.75 -16.60 -4.70
CA GLY A 119 17.09 -17.79 -4.12
C GLY A 119 15.73 -18.13 -4.71
N ALA A 120 15.59 -18.14 -6.04
CA ALA A 120 14.57 -19.00 -6.64
C ALA A 120 15.11 -20.43 -6.61
N LEU A 121 14.46 -21.28 -5.80
CA LEU A 121 14.53 -22.73 -5.90
C LEU A 121 13.96 -23.20 -7.24
#